data_AF-A0A1F2R730-F1
#
_entry.id   AF-A0A1F2R730-F1
#
_cell.length_a   1.000
_cell.length_b   1.000
_cell.length_c   1.000
_cell.angle_alpha   90.00
_cell.angle_beta   90.00
_cell.angle_gamma   90.00
#
_symmetry.space_group_name_H-M   'P 1'
#
loop_
_entity.id
_entity.type
_entity.pdbx_description
1 polymer ?
#
loop_
_entity_poly.entity_id
_entity_poly.type
_entity_poly.pdbx_seq_one_letter_code
_entity_poly.pdbx_strand_id
1 'polypeptide(L)'
;MLARVIRRLPDDWEKAYGVRPVLVETYVDVKRHQGTCYRAANWQPVGHTRGANSTDRRGGRHKSRKAILVYPLQRNFRTRLCEEPGPARLPQAAAMRHQLELAGTHDPQDWTKCEFRSAKFSDRRLHRRLCTLARAFHAQPRAPIPQACTDAAGARAAYRFFDKVKMDAILEPHYVATMNRAAAESGYVLAVNDTTGLNFTAHPATEGLGPLKNKASTAQGLWMHATLLFTTQGTALGLIDAQVWARKGVGKAARRHELPIAQKESGKWLKSFDAAARLQRQLGAAVTVVHIGDRESDIYEYFVHAQREPHAPHALVRADSQQRKLDASEQQVREHLLSSPLQAECLVEIPRHKNCAARAAQLQMRFATVDLQAPQRHRHLGSIRLTVIYVSEQNAPRGIEPIEWMLWTTLPVDTEEQAWEKVDWYKRRWGIEDFHRTLKSGCRIEDRQLTTADRLMSCLAVDLVVAARIEQMKKPGGVGGTSRRRGTTTGSVQDARGLPSVAALGTLRAMIVNREPRRRKEDL
;
A
#
# COMPACT_ATOMS: atom_id res chain seq x y z
N MET A 1 -34.21 28.02 8.46
CA MET A 1 -33.00 27.69 9.25
C MET A 1 -32.10 26.65 8.56
N LEU A 2 -32.60 25.45 8.23
CA LEU A 2 -31.82 24.36 7.61
C LEU A 2 -31.08 24.77 6.32
N ALA A 3 -31.73 25.51 5.42
CA ALA A 3 -31.12 26.00 4.18
C ALA A 3 -29.94 26.97 4.40
N ARG A 4 -30.01 27.82 5.45
CA ARG A 4 -28.90 28.74 5.80
C ARG A 4 -27.69 27.99 6.34
N VAL A 5 -27.93 26.96 7.15
CA VAL A 5 -26.86 26.08 7.68
C VAL A 5 -26.19 25.32 6.54
N ILE A 6 -26.96 24.69 5.66
CA ILE A 6 -26.44 23.94 4.52
C ILE A 6 -25.61 24.81 3.57
N ARG A 7 -26.00 26.07 3.36
CA ARG A 7 -25.27 27.01 2.48
C ARG A 7 -23.89 27.36 3.02
N ARG A 8 -23.75 27.53 4.33
CA ARG A 8 -22.48 27.89 4.99
C ARG A 8 -21.59 26.69 5.31
N LEU A 9 -22.19 25.51 5.45
CA LEU A 9 -21.51 24.30 5.88
C LEU A 9 -20.23 23.97 5.07
N PRO A 10 -20.18 24.09 3.72
CA PRO A 10 -18.97 23.76 2.99
C PRO A 10 -17.78 24.66 3.36
N ASP A 11 -18.02 25.96 3.45
CA ASP A 11 -16.99 26.97 3.74
C ASP A 11 -16.53 26.87 5.20
N ASP A 12 -17.47 26.76 6.14
CA ASP A 12 -17.16 26.62 7.56
C ASP A 12 -16.37 25.31 7.82
N TRP A 13 -16.71 24.22 7.11
CA TRP A 13 -16.03 22.93 7.25
C TRP A 13 -14.64 22.93 6.60
N GLU A 14 -14.49 23.56 5.43
CA GLU A 14 -13.19 23.73 4.79
C GLU A 14 -12.25 24.58 5.64
N LYS A 15 -12.75 25.67 6.21
CA LYS A 15 -11.97 26.52 7.13
C LYS A 15 -11.54 25.78 8.39
N ALA A 16 -12.41 24.97 8.98
CA ALA A 16 -12.13 24.27 10.23
C ALA A 16 -11.29 22.99 10.05
N TYR A 17 -11.43 22.30 8.92
CA TYR A 17 -10.89 20.94 8.73
C TYR A 17 -10.02 20.77 7.48
N GLY A 18 -9.82 21.82 6.68
CA GLY A 18 -9.03 21.79 5.44
C GLY A 18 -9.63 20.91 4.34
N VAL A 19 -10.90 20.51 4.46
CA VAL A 19 -11.59 19.64 3.51
C VAL A 19 -12.97 20.20 3.21
N ARG A 20 -13.31 20.37 1.93
CA ARG A 20 -14.64 20.83 1.51
C ARG A 20 -15.60 19.66 1.30
N PRO A 21 -16.68 19.52 2.08
CA PRO A 21 -17.66 18.45 1.89
C PRO A 21 -18.47 18.65 0.61
N VAL A 22 -18.79 17.55 -0.08
CA VAL A 22 -19.57 17.56 -1.33
C VAL A 22 -20.99 17.01 -1.17
N LEU A 23 -21.27 16.31 -0.05
CA LEU A 23 -22.56 15.70 0.27
C LEU A 23 -22.78 15.68 1.78
N VAL A 24 -24.02 15.93 2.22
CA VAL A 24 -24.44 15.73 3.62
C VAL A 24 -25.43 14.57 3.68
N GLU A 25 -25.36 13.75 4.73
CA GLU A 25 -26.38 12.73 4.99
C GLU A 25 -27.12 12.96 6.31
N THR A 26 -28.37 12.52 6.36
CA THR A 26 -29.20 12.48 7.57
C THR A 26 -30.07 11.23 7.59
N TYR A 27 -30.55 10.87 8.78
CA TYR A 27 -31.33 9.65 9.01
C TYR A 27 -32.64 9.97 9.70
N VAL A 28 -33.75 9.63 9.05
CA VAL A 28 -35.10 9.85 9.57
C VAL A 28 -35.73 8.52 9.94
N ASP A 29 -36.16 8.38 11.19
CA ASP A 29 -36.96 7.23 11.60
C ASP A 29 -38.37 7.34 11.01
N VAL A 30 -38.63 6.60 9.94
CA VAL A 30 -39.89 6.67 9.19
C VAL A 30 -41.10 6.21 9.99
N LYS A 31 -40.90 5.49 11.10
CA LYS A 31 -42.01 5.14 12.00
C LYS A 31 -42.45 6.32 12.86
N ARG A 32 -41.58 7.31 13.08
CA ARG A 32 -41.84 8.46 13.95
C ARG A 32 -42.07 9.75 13.16
N HIS A 33 -41.36 9.91 12.04
CA HIS A 33 -41.40 11.13 11.24
C HIS A 33 -41.31 10.79 9.75
N GLN A 34 -42.14 11.43 8.93
CA GLN A 34 -42.11 11.24 7.47
C GLN A 34 -40.90 11.92 6.80
N GLY A 35 -40.15 12.77 7.51
CA GLY A 35 -39.02 13.52 6.96
C GLY A 35 -39.42 14.67 6.05
N THR A 36 -40.65 15.17 6.18
CA THR A 36 -41.25 16.20 5.32
C THR A 36 -40.40 17.47 5.24
N CYS A 37 -39.83 17.94 6.35
CA CYS A 37 -38.95 19.11 6.36
C CYS A 37 -37.67 18.95 5.53
N TYR A 38 -37.11 17.74 5.47
CA TYR A 38 -35.95 17.43 4.64
C TYR A 38 -36.34 17.34 3.16
N ARG A 39 -37.46 16.69 2.84
CA ARG A 39 -37.97 16.61 1.46
C ARG A 39 -38.33 18.00 0.91
N ALA A 40 -39.02 18.81 1.70
CA ALA A 40 -39.34 20.20 1.36
C ALA A 40 -38.08 21.07 1.16
N ALA A 41 -36.97 20.71 1.83
CA ALA A 41 -35.67 21.32 1.64
C ALA A 41 -34.81 20.63 0.55
N ASN A 42 -35.42 19.88 -0.37
CA ASN A 42 -34.77 19.19 -1.51
C ASN A 42 -33.73 18.11 -1.14
N TRP A 43 -33.84 17.50 0.04
CA TRP A 43 -33.03 16.32 0.38
C TRP A 43 -33.52 15.09 -0.40
N GLN A 44 -32.58 14.33 -0.93
CA GLN A 44 -32.81 13.17 -1.80
C GLN A 44 -32.82 11.87 -0.96
N PRO A 45 -33.89 11.07 -0.98
CA PRO A 45 -33.90 9.77 -0.32
C PRO A 45 -33.06 8.76 -1.12
N VAL A 46 -32.18 8.02 -0.45
CA VAL A 46 -31.26 7.05 -1.10
C VAL A 46 -31.40 5.61 -0.60
N GLY A 47 -32.31 5.36 0.33
CA GLY A 47 -32.61 4.02 0.83
C GLY A 47 -32.93 4.01 2.31
N HIS A 48 -32.87 2.82 2.91
CA HIS A 48 -33.16 2.62 4.33
C HIS A 48 -32.00 1.90 5.04
N THR A 49 -31.79 2.23 6.30
CA THR A 49 -30.87 1.49 7.16
C THR A 49 -31.42 0.09 7.46
N ARG A 50 -30.54 -0.86 7.80
CA ARG A 50 -30.91 -2.25 8.10
C ARG A 50 -31.58 -2.45 9.47
N GLY A 51 -31.64 -1.44 10.33
CA GLY A 51 -32.33 -1.51 11.64
C GLY A 51 -31.68 -2.44 12.68
N ALA A 52 -30.34 -2.55 12.71
CA ALA A 52 -29.63 -3.45 13.62
C ALA A 52 -29.04 -2.74 14.86
N ASN A 53 -29.09 -3.40 16.03
CA ASN A 53 -28.46 -2.92 17.28
C ASN A 53 -26.94 -3.14 17.25
N SER A 54 -26.18 -2.12 17.68
CA SER A 54 -24.72 -2.22 17.95
C SER A 54 -24.39 -2.83 19.31
N THR A 55 -25.38 -3.03 20.19
CA THR A 55 -25.22 -3.51 21.56
C THR A 55 -26.54 -4.15 22.02
N ASP A 56 -26.67 -5.48 21.95
CA ASP A 56 -27.35 -6.19 23.04
C ASP A 56 -27.05 -7.69 23.05
N ARG A 57 -26.98 -8.27 24.25
CA ARG A 57 -26.64 -9.67 24.54
C ARG A 57 -27.86 -10.53 24.87
N ARG A 58 -29.07 -9.96 24.98
CA ARG A 58 -30.31 -10.69 25.28
C ARG A 58 -31.49 -10.06 24.52
N GLY A 59 -32.47 -10.87 24.13
CA GLY A 59 -33.45 -10.53 23.08
C GLY A 59 -34.39 -9.36 23.38
N GLY A 60 -34.09 -8.17 22.83
CA GLY A 60 -34.91 -6.96 22.97
C GLY A 60 -34.90 -6.06 21.73
N ARG A 61 -36.06 -5.95 21.08
CA ARG A 61 -36.55 -4.98 20.06
C ARG A 61 -35.57 -4.41 19.03
N HIS A 62 -35.79 -4.76 17.76
CA HIS A 62 -35.22 -4.07 16.59
C HIS A 62 -35.54 -2.56 16.62
N LYS A 63 -34.53 -1.68 16.47
CA LYS A 63 -34.78 -0.28 16.11
C LYS A 63 -35.41 -0.21 14.71
N SER A 64 -36.36 0.69 14.54
CA SER A 64 -36.99 1.03 13.27
C SER A 64 -35.95 1.33 12.20
N ARG A 65 -36.19 0.80 10.99
CA ARG A 65 -35.44 1.19 9.80
C ARG A 65 -35.56 2.69 9.62
N LYS A 66 -34.44 3.36 9.35
CA LYS A 66 -34.40 4.81 9.09
C LYS A 66 -34.24 5.05 7.61
N ALA A 67 -35.01 5.98 7.04
CA ALA A 67 -34.73 6.52 5.71
C ALA A 67 -33.40 7.28 5.76
N ILE A 68 -32.56 7.04 4.76
CA ILE A 68 -31.31 7.76 4.52
C ILE A 68 -31.65 8.84 3.51
N LEU A 69 -31.46 10.09 3.90
CA LEU A 69 -31.60 11.23 2.99
C LEU A 69 -30.24 11.92 2.84
N VAL A 70 -29.96 12.41 1.64
CA VAL A 70 -28.72 13.12 1.34
C VAL A 70 -29.00 14.47 0.69
N TYR A 71 -28.11 15.44 0.90
CA TYR A 71 -28.18 16.75 0.26
C TYR A 71 -26.87 17.05 -0.48
N PRO A 72 -26.89 17.11 -1.83
CA PRO A 72 -25.74 17.51 -2.63
C PRO A 72 -25.32 18.94 -2.33
N LEU A 73 -24.06 19.15 -1.95
CA LEU A 73 -23.49 20.49 -1.75
C LEU A 73 -22.86 21.03 -3.05
N GLN A 74 -22.60 20.17 -4.03
CA GLN A 74 -22.06 20.51 -5.34
C GLN A 74 -22.78 19.71 -6.43
N ARG A 75 -22.88 20.27 -7.65
CA ARG A 75 -23.58 19.61 -8.78
C ARG A 75 -22.92 18.29 -9.20
N ASN A 76 -21.59 18.25 -9.22
CA ASN A 76 -20.78 17.08 -9.60
C ASN A 76 -20.41 16.17 -8.42
N PHE A 77 -21.14 16.23 -7.30
CA PHE A 77 -20.82 15.46 -6.08
C PHE A 77 -20.66 13.95 -6.35
N ARG A 78 -21.41 13.37 -7.29
CA ARG A 78 -21.31 11.94 -7.62
C ARG A 78 -19.96 11.60 -8.22
N THR A 79 -19.49 12.40 -9.18
CA THR A 79 -18.17 12.26 -9.80
C THR A 79 -17.09 12.43 -8.74
N ARG A 80 -17.18 13.49 -7.93
CA ARG A 80 -16.20 13.74 -6.85
C ARG A 80 -16.19 12.69 -5.74
N LEU A 81 -17.33 12.05 -5.46
CA LEU A 81 -17.41 10.92 -4.51
C LEU A 81 -16.85 9.62 -5.09
N CYS A 82 -16.72 9.53 -6.41
CA CYS A 82 -16.14 8.40 -7.13
C CYS A 82 -14.68 8.65 -7.54
N GLU A 83 -14.21 9.91 -7.49
CA GLU A 83 -12.80 10.27 -7.63
C GLU A 83 -12.01 9.74 -6.42
N GLU A 84 -10.81 9.21 -6.66
CA GLU A 84 -9.94 8.81 -5.56
C GLU A 84 -9.51 10.05 -4.75
N PRO A 85 -9.36 9.94 -3.41
CA PRO A 85 -9.09 11.09 -2.55
C PRO A 85 -7.76 11.76 -2.90
N GLY A 86 -7.79 13.05 -3.27
CA GLY A 86 -6.59 13.87 -3.48
C GLY A 86 -5.88 14.31 -2.17
N PRO A 87 -4.86 15.19 -2.26
CA PRO A 87 -3.89 15.49 -1.19
C PRO A 87 -4.46 16.17 0.06
N ALA A 88 -5.75 16.48 0.08
CA ALA A 88 -6.42 17.20 1.17
C ALA A 88 -6.58 16.39 2.48
N ARG A 89 -5.87 15.26 2.67
CA ARG A 89 -5.93 14.49 3.93
C ARG A 89 -4.85 14.87 4.94
N LEU A 90 -3.90 15.73 4.56
CA LEU A 90 -2.78 16.13 5.41
C LEU A 90 -2.92 17.39 6.29
N PRO A 91 -4.12 17.93 6.62
CA PRO A 91 -4.22 18.74 7.83
C PRO A 91 -4.14 17.87 9.10
N GLN A 92 -4.29 16.54 8.99
CA GLN A 92 -4.40 15.66 10.15
C GLN A 92 -3.07 15.14 10.70
N ALA A 93 -1.94 15.09 10.00
CA ALA A 93 -0.74 14.48 10.60
C ALA A 93 -0.19 15.34 11.77
N ALA A 94 -0.09 16.65 11.58
CA ALA A 94 0.33 17.60 12.62
C ALA A 94 -0.78 17.91 13.64
N ALA A 95 -2.03 18.12 13.17
CA ALA A 95 -3.16 18.36 14.07
C ALA A 95 -3.56 17.11 14.88
N MET A 96 -3.35 15.89 14.37
CA MET A 96 -3.57 14.65 15.09
C MET A 96 -2.48 14.41 16.12
N ARG A 97 -1.21 14.76 15.87
CA ARG A 97 -0.17 14.77 16.93
C ARG A 97 -0.62 15.66 18.09
N HIS A 98 -1.02 16.91 17.79
CA HIS A 98 -1.49 17.86 18.79
C HIS A 98 -2.80 17.44 19.50
N GLN A 99 -3.78 16.86 18.78
CA GLN A 99 -5.00 16.30 19.40
C GLN A 99 -4.73 15.01 20.22
N LEU A 100 -3.76 14.19 19.83
CA LEU A 100 -3.38 12.97 20.56
C LEU A 100 -2.58 13.28 21.83
N GLU A 101 -1.79 14.35 21.81
CA GLU A 101 -1.10 14.90 22.98
C GLU A 101 -2.08 15.55 23.96
N LEU A 102 -3.09 16.28 23.46
CA LEU A 102 -4.12 16.93 24.28
C LEU A 102 -5.18 15.97 24.85
N ALA A 103 -5.43 14.83 24.20
CA ALA A 103 -6.51 13.90 24.58
C ALA A 103 -6.13 12.90 25.69
N GLY A 104 -4.91 12.93 26.26
CA GLY A 104 -4.53 12.16 27.45
C GLY A 104 -4.82 10.65 27.41
N THR A 105 -5.03 10.06 26.22
CA THR A 105 -5.56 8.70 26.03
C THR A 105 -4.65 7.85 25.15
N HIS A 106 -3.35 8.13 25.17
CA HIS A 106 -2.39 7.09 24.83
C HIS A 106 -2.18 6.24 26.08
N ASP A 107 -2.76 5.05 26.03
CA ASP A 107 -1.97 3.90 26.42
C ASP A 107 -1.08 3.54 25.21
N PRO A 108 0.24 3.79 25.25
CA PRO A 108 1.18 3.34 24.22
C PRO A 108 1.14 1.81 23.99
N GLN A 109 0.47 1.04 24.85
CA GLN A 109 0.47 -0.42 24.84
C GLN A 109 -0.51 -1.07 23.84
N ASP A 110 -1.41 -0.32 23.16
CA ASP A 110 -2.40 -0.92 22.25
C ASP A 110 -2.33 -0.45 20.80
N TRP A 111 -1.22 -0.79 20.13
CA TRP A 111 -0.94 -0.47 18.73
C TRP A 111 -2.09 -0.85 17.77
N THR A 112 -2.85 -1.91 18.07
CA THR A 112 -3.94 -2.38 17.21
C THR A 112 -5.11 -1.39 17.12
N LYS A 113 -5.37 -0.59 18.15
CA LYS A 113 -6.41 0.45 18.09
C LYS A 113 -6.01 1.60 17.19
N CYS A 114 -4.72 1.96 17.17
CA CYS A 114 -4.19 2.96 16.27
C CYS A 114 -4.18 2.44 14.83
N GLU A 115 -3.73 1.20 14.63
CA GLU A 115 -3.66 0.56 13.32
C GLU A 115 -5.03 0.42 12.64
N PHE A 116 -6.04 0.00 13.39
CA PHE A 116 -7.39 -0.24 12.86
C PHE A 116 -8.36 0.91 13.11
N ARG A 117 -7.89 2.09 13.52
CA ARG A 117 -8.73 3.23 13.90
C ARG A 117 -9.79 3.58 12.86
N SER A 118 -9.40 3.56 11.58
CA SER A 118 -10.25 3.91 10.44
C SER A 118 -11.14 2.76 9.95
N ALA A 119 -11.13 1.60 10.61
CA ALA A 119 -11.86 0.40 10.16
C ALA A 119 -13.38 0.64 10.12
N LYS A 120 -13.97 0.47 8.93
CA LYS A 120 -15.38 0.71 8.66
C LYS A 120 -16.18 -0.59 8.67
N PHE A 121 -16.49 -1.08 9.87
CA PHE A 121 -17.42 -2.19 10.03
C PHE A 121 -18.84 -1.70 10.32
N SER A 122 -19.84 -2.41 9.81
CA SER A 122 -21.24 -2.18 10.16
C SER A 122 -21.56 -2.51 11.62
N ASP A 123 -20.71 -3.31 12.28
CA ASP A 123 -20.83 -3.74 13.67
C ASP A 123 -19.51 -3.46 14.42
N ARG A 124 -19.59 -2.65 15.50
CA ARG A 124 -18.42 -2.32 16.34
C ARG A 124 -17.76 -3.54 16.98
N ARG A 125 -18.49 -4.65 17.15
CA ARG A 125 -17.96 -5.91 17.67
C ARG A 125 -16.94 -6.53 16.72
N LEU A 126 -17.11 -6.35 15.41
CA LEU A 126 -16.12 -6.80 14.41
C LEU A 126 -14.82 -6.01 14.55
N HIS A 127 -14.90 -4.69 14.75
CA HIS A 127 -13.71 -3.86 15.02
C HIS A 127 -12.98 -4.37 16.27
N ARG A 128 -13.69 -4.51 17.41
CA ARG A 128 -13.06 -5.02 18.65
C ARG A 128 -12.45 -6.40 18.47
N ARG A 129 -13.11 -7.28 17.70
CA ARG A 129 -12.60 -8.62 17.40
C ARG A 129 -11.35 -8.56 16.54
N LEU A 130 -11.29 -7.71 15.52
CA LEU A 130 -10.10 -7.50 14.70
C LEU A 130 -8.90 -7.10 15.58
N CYS A 131 -9.05 -6.07 16.42
CA CYS A 131 -7.99 -5.67 17.34
C CYS A 131 -7.57 -6.81 18.28
N THR A 132 -8.54 -7.60 18.79
CA THR A 132 -8.24 -8.75 19.66
C THR A 132 -7.44 -9.83 18.93
N LEU A 133 -7.82 -10.16 17.69
CA LEU A 133 -7.09 -11.14 16.88
C LEU A 133 -5.69 -10.65 16.53
N ALA A 134 -5.55 -9.40 16.12
CA ALA A 134 -4.24 -8.82 15.81
C ALA A 134 -3.31 -8.80 17.03
N ARG A 135 -3.82 -8.52 18.24
CA ARG A 135 -3.03 -8.64 19.49
C ARG A 135 -2.59 -10.07 19.74
N ALA A 136 -3.53 -11.02 19.65
CA ALA A 136 -3.26 -12.43 19.87
C ALA A 136 -2.19 -12.97 18.89
N PHE A 137 -2.35 -12.66 17.60
CA PHE A 137 -1.42 -13.10 16.56
C PHE A 137 -0.07 -12.40 16.69
N HIS A 138 -0.03 -11.13 17.09
CA HIS A 138 1.24 -10.44 17.35
C HIS A 138 1.96 -10.97 18.59
N ALA A 139 1.23 -11.33 19.66
CA ALA A 139 1.81 -11.90 20.87
C ALA A 139 2.34 -13.33 20.64
N GLN A 140 1.70 -14.10 19.77
CA GLN A 140 2.07 -15.48 19.45
C GLN A 140 2.02 -15.74 17.93
N PRO A 141 2.93 -15.13 17.14
CA PRO A 141 2.83 -15.16 15.67
C PRO A 141 2.97 -16.56 15.08
N ARG A 142 3.72 -17.44 15.76
CA ARG A 142 3.94 -18.83 15.33
C ARG A 142 2.85 -19.79 15.80
N ALA A 143 1.92 -19.37 16.65
CA ALA A 143 0.92 -20.25 17.23
C ALA A 143 -0.27 -20.46 16.27
N PRO A 144 -0.85 -21.67 16.20
CA PRO A 144 -2.10 -21.90 15.48
C PRO A 144 -3.25 -21.09 16.13
N ILE A 145 -4.33 -20.85 15.38
CA ILE A 145 -5.45 -20.00 15.80
C ILE A 145 -6.00 -20.39 17.19
N PRO A 146 -6.24 -21.68 17.51
CA PRO A 146 -6.77 -22.06 18.82
C PRO A 146 -5.84 -21.74 19.99
N GLN A 147 -4.52 -21.81 19.79
CA GLN A 147 -3.51 -21.53 20.82
C GLN A 147 -3.25 -20.02 20.98
N ALA A 148 -3.25 -19.28 19.86
CA ALA A 148 -3.13 -17.82 19.90
C ALA A 148 -4.36 -17.18 20.59
N CYS A 149 -5.54 -17.81 20.47
CA CYS A 149 -6.74 -17.40 21.19
C CYS A 149 -6.70 -17.87 22.65
N THR A 150 -7.19 -17.04 23.57
CA THR A 150 -7.14 -17.31 25.02
C THR A 150 -7.90 -18.57 25.44
N ASP A 151 -9.01 -18.89 24.76
CA ASP A 151 -9.88 -20.02 25.07
C ASP A 151 -10.64 -20.53 23.82
N ALA A 152 -11.37 -21.64 23.98
CA ALA A 152 -12.17 -22.24 22.92
C ALA A 152 -13.25 -21.30 22.37
N ALA A 153 -13.80 -20.42 23.20
CA ALA A 153 -14.76 -19.40 22.78
C ALA A 153 -14.11 -18.35 21.87
N GLY A 154 -12.88 -17.93 22.19
CA GLY A 154 -12.02 -17.06 21.40
C GLY A 154 -11.69 -17.67 20.04
N ALA A 155 -11.29 -18.95 20.02
CA ALA A 155 -11.00 -19.68 18.78
C ALA A 155 -12.25 -19.74 17.88
N ARG A 156 -13.40 -20.15 18.41
CA ARG A 156 -14.68 -20.14 17.64
C ARG A 156 -15.04 -18.75 17.14
N ALA A 157 -14.78 -17.71 17.92
CA ALA A 157 -15.03 -16.33 17.52
C ALA A 157 -14.07 -15.86 16.41
N ALA A 158 -12.82 -16.34 16.37
CA ALA A 158 -11.87 -16.10 15.28
C ALA A 158 -12.39 -16.70 13.96
N TYR A 159 -12.76 -17.98 13.96
CA TYR A 159 -13.32 -18.63 12.76
C TYR A 159 -14.58 -17.94 12.25
N ARG A 160 -15.51 -17.57 13.14
CA ARG A 160 -16.71 -16.79 12.78
C ARG A 160 -16.38 -15.39 12.25
N PHE A 161 -15.27 -14.80 12.67
CA PHE A 161 -14.82 -13.50 12.17
C PHE A 161 -14.32 -13.61 10.73
N PHE A 162 -13.47 -14.60 10.43
CA PHE A 162 -12.94 -14.84 9.08
C PHE A 162 -14.02 -15.25 8.08
N ASP A 163 -15.14 -15.80 8.54
CA ASP A 163 -16.31 -16.06 7.72
C ASP A 163 -17.08 -14.79 7.32
N LYS A 164 -17.05 -13.75 8.16
CA LYS A 164 -17.87 -12.54 8.01
C LYS A 164 -17.13 -11.35 7.41
N VAL A 165 -15.82 -11.28 7.58
CA VAL A 165 -15.00 -10.14 7.19
C VAL A 165 -14.08 -10.57 6.06
N LYS A 166 -13.94 -9.73 5.03
CA LYS A 166 -13.05 -9.94 3.88
C LYS A 166 -11.73 -9.22 4.07
N MET A 167 -10.69 -9.70 3.39
CA MET A 167 -9.33 -9.18 3.42
C MET A 167 -9.25 -7.64 3.29
N ASP A 168 -9.90 -7.07 2.28
CA ASP A 168 -9.85 -5.61 2.03
C ASP A 168 -10.36 -4.78 3.20
N ALA A 169 -11.42 -5.25 3.89
CA ALA A 169 -11.97 -4.55 5.04
C ALA A 169 -11.03 -4.55 6.26
N ILE A 170 -10.07 -5.48 6.30
CA ILE A 170 -9.02 -5.57 7.33
C ILE A 170 -7.81 -4.72 6.93
N LEU A 171 -7.43 -4.72 5.65
CA LEU A 171 -6.23 -4.02 5.16
C LEU A 171 -6.43 -2.53 4.88
N GLU A 172 -7.61 -2.11 4.42
CA GLU A 172 -7.92 -0.70 4.18
C GLU A 172 -7.53 0.22 5.37
N PRO A 173 -7.91 -0.08 6.63
CA PRO A 173 -7.48 0.76 7.74
C PRO A 173 -5.96 0.72 8.00
N HIS A 174 -5.29 -0.40 7.72
CA HIS A 174 -3.82 -0.49 7.78
C HIS A 174 -3.17 0.40 6.72
N TYR A 175 -3.71 0.46 5.50
CA TYR A 175 -3.21 1.36 4.46
C TYR A 175 -3.31 2.83 4.88
N VAL A 176 -4.41 3.22 5.53
CA VAL A 176 -4.56 4.57 6.10
C VAL A 176 -3.54 4.82 7.21
N ALA A 177 -3.27 3.84 8.08
CA ALA A 177 -2.25 3.97 9.12
C ALA A 177 -0.83 4.08 8.52
N THR A 178 -0.53 3.34 7.46
CA THR A 178 0.72 3.46 6.69
C THR A 178 0.88 4.83 6.05
N MET A 179 -0.18 5.35 5.42
CA MET A 179 -0.19 6.70 4.85
C MET A 179 0.10 7.76 5.94
N ASN A 180 -0.51 7.64 7.12
CA ASN A 180 -0.25 8.57 8.23
C ASN A 180 1.20 8.51 8.72
N ARG A 181 1.83 7.33 8.71
CA ARG A 181 3.26 7.18 9.03
C ARG A 181 4.13 7.80 7.93
N ALA A 182 3.82 7.54 6.67
CA ALA A 182 4.53 8.10 5.52
C ALA A 182 4.47 9.63 5.49
N ALA A 183 3.33 10.22 5.86
CA ALA A 183 3.16 11.66 5.93
C ALA A 183 3.97 12.36 7.02
N ALA A 184 4.52 11.59 7.97
CA ALA A 184 5.43 12.11 8.98
C ALA A 184 6.90 12.11 8.51
N GLU A 185 7.19 11.47 7.37
CA GLU A 185 8.50 11.49 6.74
C GLU A 185 8.69 12.78 5.92
N SER A 186 9.93 13.04 5.49
CA SER A 186 10.27 14.12 4.59
C SER A 186 11.07 13.59 3.40
N GLY A 187 10.95 14.25 2.25
CA GLY A 187 11.63 13.83 1.03
C GLY A 187 10.98 12.62 0.41
N TYR A 188 11.55 11.42 0.62
CA TYR A 188 11.18 10.22 -0.13
C TYR A 188 10.74 9.04 0.75
N VAL A 189 9.79 8.27 0.24
CA VAL A 189 9.42 6.94 0.75
C VAL A 189 9.47 5.92 -0.38
N LEU A 190 9.90 4.71 -0.07
CA LEU A 190 10.17 3.66 -1.05
C LEU A 190 9.03 2.62 -1.02
N ALA A 191 8.22 2.55 -2.07
CA ALA A 191 7.18 1.56 -2.26
C ALA A 191 7.76 0.33 -2.97
N VAL A 192 8.29 -0.60 -2.19
CA VAL A 192 8.88 -1.84 -2.69
C VAL A 192 7.79 -2.87 -2.92
N ASN A 193 7.81 -3.56 -4.06
CA ASN A 193 6.82 -4.58 -4.38
C ASN A 193 7.46 -5.86 -4.94
N ASP A 194 6.81 -6.99 -4.66
CA ASP A 194 7.29 -8.33 -5.05
C ASP A 194 6.16 -9.36 -4.92
N THR A 195 6.33 -10.53 -5.53
CA THR A 195 5.40 -11.65 -5.51
C THR A 195 5.96 -12.87 -4.80
N THR A 196 5.12 -13.50 -3.97
CA THR A 196 5.45 -14.80 -3.37
C THR A 196 4.26 -15.75 -3.46
N GLY A 197 4.55 -17.05 -3.59
CA GLY A 197 3.56 -18.11 -3.47
C GLY A 197 3.44 -18.57 -2.02
N LEU A 198 2.22 -18.71 -1.50
CA LEU A 198 1.89 -19.26 -0.18
C LEU A 198 1.44 -20.71 -0.36
N ASN A 199 2.24 -21.66 0.13
CA ASN A 199 2.06 -23.09 -0.09
C ASN A 199 1.12 -23.71 0.96
N PHE A 200 0.02 -24.28 0.52
CA PHE A 200 -0.97 -24.96 1.35
C PHE A 200 -1.18 -26.42 0.95
N THR A 201 -0.19 -27.04 0.29
CA THR A 201 -0.26 -28.43 -0.20
C THR A 201 -0.54 -29.44 0.91
N ALA A 202 -0.07 -29.16 2.14
CA ALA A 202 -0.33 -29.99 3.31
C ALA A 202 -1.79 -29.91 3.83
N HIS A 203 -2.64 -29.07 3.24
CA HIS A 203 -4.03 -28.84 3.64
C HIS A 203 -5.00 -29.23 2.50
N PRO A 204 -5.13 -30.52 2.17
CA PRO A 204 -5.93 -30.97 1.02
C PRO A 204 -7.43 -30.69 1.16
N ALA A 205 -7.91 -30.47 2.39
CA ALA A 205 -9.31 -30.12 2.66
C ALA A 205 -9.63 -28.63 2.42
N THR A 206 -8.64 -27.80 2.11
CA THR A 206 -8.87 -26.38 1.84
C THR A 206 -9.31 -26.17 0.40
N GLU A 207 -10.53 -25.67 0.22
CA GLU A 207 -11.12 -25.41 -1.09
C GLU A 207 -10.68 -24.07 -1.68
N GLY A 208 -10.66 -23.98 -3.02
CA GLY A 208 -10.41 -22.73 -3.75
C GLY A 208 -8.93 -22.35 -3.91
N LEU A 209 -8.01 -23.27 -3.64
CA LEU A 209 -6.57 -23.12 -3.92
C LEU A 209 -6.27 -23.35 -5.41
N GLY A 210 -5.09 -22.89 -5.85
CA GLY A 210 -4.62 -23.09 -7.22
C GLY A 210 -3.14 -23.44 -7.31
N PRO A 211 -2.64 -23.83 -8.50
CA PRO A 211 -1.27 -24.30 -8.66
C PRO A 211 -0.24 -23.17 -8.44
N LEU A 212 0.83 -23.49 -7.70
CA LEU A 212 1.97 -22.59 -7.47
C LEU A 212 3.11 -22.75 -8.49
N LYS A 213 3.00 -23.69 -9.42
CA LYS A 213 3.97 -23.86 -10.52
C LYS A 213 3.22 -24.13 -11.82
N ASN A 214 3.87 -23.82 -12.94
CA ASN A 214 3.29 -23.95 -14.28
C ASN A 214 3.33 -25.38 -14.84
N LYS A 215 4.10 -26.30 -14.23
CA LYS A 215 4.17 -27.72 -14.62
C LYS A 215 3.41 -28.59 -13.63
N ALA A 216 3.29 -29.90 -13.91
CA ALA A 216 2.66 -30.96 -13.10
C ALA A 216 3.24 -31.09 -11.67
N SER A 217 3.09 -30.03 -10.90
CA SER A 217 3.47 -29.90 -9.51
C SER A 217 2.19 -30.05 -8.70
N THR A 218 2.22 -30.94 -7.73
CA THR A 218 1.14 -31.09 -6.74
C THR A 218 1.03 -29.86 -5.81
N ALA A 219 1.98 -28.93 -5.89
CA ALA A 219 1.97 -27.73 -5.04
C ALA A 219 0.74 -26.83 -5.28
N GLN A 220 -0.15 -26.78 -4.29
CA GLN A 220 -1.37 -25.96 -4.28
C GLN A 220 -1.23 -24.80 -3.27
N GLY A 221 -1.81 -23.65 -3.61
CA GLY A 221 -1.75 -22.48 -2.74
C GLY A 221 -2.34 -21.20 -3.33
N LEU A 222 -1.87 -20.09 -2.79
CA LEU A 222 -2.27 -18.74 -3.19
C LEU A 222 -1.03 -17.95 -3.62
N TRP A 223 -1.18 -17.11 -4.64
CA TRP A 223 -0.18 -16.10 -4.97
C TRP A 223 -0.51 -14.81 -4.25
N MET A 224 0.53 -14.13 -3.78
CA MET A 224 0.43 -12.82 -3.17
C MET A 224 1.41 -11.87 -3.86
N HIS A 225 0.93 -10.70 -4.26
CA HIS A 225 1.77 -9.57 -4.65
C HIS A 225 1.54 -8.44 -3.66
N ALA A 226 2.58 -8.07 -2.91
CA ALA A 226 2.50 -7.06 -1.86
C ALA A 226 3.29 -5.82 -2.25
N THR A 227 2.83 -4.66 -1.80
CA THR A 227 3.57 -3.39 -1.89
C THR A 227 3.78 -2.84 -0.49
N LEU A 228 5.02 -2.91 -0.02
CA LEU A 228 5.45 -2.52 1.32
C LEU A 228 6.24 -1.22 1.26
N LEU A 229 5.86 -0.27 2.10
CA LEU A 229 6.49 1.04 2.15
C LEU A 229 7.65 1.05 3.15
N PHE A 230 8.75 1.69 2.77
CA PHE A 230 9.93 1.90 3.59
C PHE A 230 10.35 3.37 3.60
N THR A 231 11.03 3.80 4.66
CA THR A 231 11.84 5.02 4.60
C THR A 231 13.09 4.79 3.74
N THR A 232 13.77 5.86 3.32
CA THR A 232 15.07 5.74 2.61
C THR A 232 16.15 5.03 3.45
N GLN A 233 16.01 5.06 4.77
CA GLN A 233 16.88 4.35 5.73
C GLN A 233 16.54 2.86 5.87
N GLY A 234 15.44 2.39 5.27
CA GLY A 234 15.03 0.99 5.29
C GLY A 234 14.11 0.60 6.44
N THR A 235 13.55 1.56 7.18
CA THR A 235 12.52 1.28 8.20
C THR A 235 11.19 1.00 7.51
N ALA A 236 10.56 -0.15 7.78
CA ALA A 236 9.24 -0.46 7.24
C ALA A 236 8.18 0.47 7.83
N LEU A 237 7.30 1.01 6.98
CA LEU A 237 6.16 1.85 7.37
C LEU A 237 4.83 1.07 7.31
N GLY A 238 4.76 0.01 6.50
CA GLY A 238 3.56 -0.83 6.37
C GLY A 238 3.13 -0.99 4.92
N LEU A 239 2.09 -1.80 4.69
CA LEU A 239 1.58 -2.09 3.35
C LEU A 239 0.75 -0.92 2.82
N ILE A 240 0.73 -0.79 1.50
CA ILE A 240 -0.16 0.12 0.76
C ILE A 240 -1.02 -0.62 -0.26
N ASP A 241 -0.65 -1.87 -0.57
CA ASP A 241 -1.40 -2.80 -1.42
C ASP A 241 -1.01 -4.25 -1.13
N ALA A 242 -1.96 -5.17 -1.31
CA ALA A 242 -1.77 -6.61 -1.24
C ALA A 242 -2.83 -7.32 -2.10
N GLN A 243 -2.38 -7.95 -3.18
CA GLN A 243 -3.21 -8.68 -4.12
C GLN A 243 -3.03 -10.18 -3.90
N VAL A 244 -4.12 -10.91 -3.68
CA VAL A 244 -4.07 -12.36 -3.43
C VAL A 244 -5.03 -13.10 -4.35
N TRP A 245 -4.54 -14.16 -5.00
CA TRP A 245 -5.35 -14.95 -5.93
C TRP A 245 -4.93 -16.42 -5.97
N ALA A 246 -5.87 -17.28 -6.30
CA ALA A 246 -5.60 -18.65 -6.73
C ALA A 246 -5.53 -18.69 -8.26
N ARG A 247 -4.54 -19.39 -8.83
CA ARG A 247 -4.48 -19.63 -10.27
C ARG A 247 -5.59 -20.60 -10.68
N LYS A 248 -6.27 -20.30 -11.80
CA LYS A 248 -7.36 -21.14 -12.33
C LYS A 248 -6.90 -22.23 -13.33
N GLY A 249 -5.60 -22.55 -13.38
CA GLY A 249 -5.01 -23.56 -14.28
C GLY A 249 -3.87 -23.03 -15.16
N VAL A 250 -3.21 -23.94 -15.88
CA VAL A 250 -2.12 -23.65 -16.85
C VAL A 250 -2.74 -23.38 -18.22
N GLY A 251 -2.25 -22.40 -18.99
CA GLY A 251 -2.64 -22.27 -20.41
C GLY A 251 -2.94 -20.88 -20.98
N LYS A 252 -2.82 -19.79 -20.21
CA LYS A 252 -2.92 -18.43 -20.79
C LYS A 252 -1.63 -17.91 -21.43
N ALA A 253 -0.53 -18.67 -21.33
CA ALA A 253 0.76 -18.29 -21.91
C ALA A 253 0.68 -18.11 -23.44
N ALA A 254 -0.08 -18.95 -24.15
CA ALA A 254 -0.24 -18.86 -25.60
C ALA A 254 -0.95 -17.57 -26.04
N ARG A 255 -1.94 -17.10 -25.26
CA ARG A 255 -2.70 -15.87 -25.53
C ARG A 255 -2.13 -14.62 -24.84
N ARG A 256 -0.88 -14.69 -24.36
CA ARG A 256 -0.23 -13.57 -23.65
C ARG A 256 -0.10 -12.32 -24.50
N HIS A 257 -0.24 -12.41 -25.82
CA HIS A 257 -0.14 -11.29 -26.74
C HIS A 257 -1.50 -10.74 -27.18
N GLU A 258 -2.59 -11.47 -26.93
CA GLU A 258 -3.96 -11.08 -27.31
C GLU A 258 -4.70 -10.37 -26.17
N LEU A 259 -4.32 -10.63 -24.92
CA LEU A 259 -5.00 -10.06 -23.76
C LEU A 259 -4.46 -8.66 -23.42
N PRO A 260 -5.30 -7.72 -22.93
CA PRO A 260 -4.82 -6.52 -22.25
C PRO A 260 -4.00 -6.86 -21.00
N ILE A 261 -3.01 -6.02 -20.66
CA ILE A 261 -2.14 -6.25 -19.49
C ILE A 261 -2.94 -6.39 -18.17
N ALA A 262 -4.04 -5.65 -18.03
CA ALA A 262 -4.95 -5.72 -16.88
C ALA A 262 -5.60 -7.10 -16.67
N GLN A 263 -5.62 -7.96 -17.70
CA GLN A 263 -6.18 -9.32 -17.65
C GLN A 263 -5.10 -10.39 -17.47
N LYS A 264 -3.83 -10.00 -17.44
CA LYS A 264 -2.67 -10.88 -17.23
C LYS A 264 -2.21 -10.79 -15.78
N GLU A 265 -1.46 -11.79 -15.33
CA GLU A 265 -0.80 -11.72 -14.02
C GLU A 265 0.21 -10.57 -13.95
N SER A 266 0.80 -10.16 -15.08
CA SER A 266 1.64 -8.96 -15.15
C SER A 266 0.89 -7.66 -14.85
N GLY A 267 -0.45 -7.67 -14.85
CA GLY A 267 -1.25 -6.54 -14.38
C GLY A 267 -1.09 -6.25 -12.88
N LYS A 268 -0.51 -7.18 -12.11
CA LYS A 268 -0.22 -6.98 -10.67
C LYS A 268 0.69 -5.78 -10.42
N TRP A 269 1.67 -5.57 -11.30
CA TRP A 269 2.64 -4.48 -11.23
C TRP A 269 1.97 -3.11 -11.45
N LEU A 270 1.04 -3.03 -12.40
CA LEU A 270 0.27 -1.80 -12.63
C LEU A 270 -0.63 -1.49 -11.44
N LYS A 271 -1.33 -2.48 -10.88
CA LYS A 271 -2.13 -2.27 -9.66
C LYS A 271 -1.30 -1.81 -8.46
N SER A 272 -0.10 -2.36 -8.31
CA SER A 272 0.87 -1.92 -7.28
C SER A 272 1.29 -0.46 -7.52
N PHE A 273 1.55 -0.09 -8.77
CA PHE A 273 1.86 1.30 -9.13
C PHE A 273 0.66 2.23 -8.91
N ASP A 274 -0.56 1.83 -9.27
CA ASP A 274 -1.78 2.59 -9.02
C ASP A 274 -1.95 2.87 -7.52
N ALA A 275 -1.63 1.89 -6.66
CA ALA A 275 -1.64 2.08 -5.21
C ALA A 275 -0.57 3.09 -4.73
N ALA A 276 0.62 3.07 -5.33
CA ALA A 276 1.66 4.07 -5.07
C ALA A 276 1.25 5.47 -5.58
N ALA A 277 0.57 5.56 -6.73
CA ALA A 277 0.05 6.81 -7.28
C ALA A 277 -1.11 7.37 -6.47
N ARG A 278 -1.97 6.51 -5.94
CA ARG A 278 -2.99 6.88 -4.95
C ARG A 278 -2.32 7.43 -3.69
N LEU A 279 -1.27 6.77 -3.17
CA LEU A 279 -0.53 7.28 -2.02
C LEU A 279 0.15 8.62 -2.32
N GLN A 280 0.82 8.77 -3.46
CA GLN A 280 1.46 10.02 -3.87
C GLN A 280 0.45 11.18 -3.91
N ARG A 281 -0.73 10.94 -4.49
CA ARG A 281 -1.82 11.91 -4.49
C ARG A 281 -2.30 12.24 -3.09
N GLN A 282 -2.34 11.28 -2.17
CA GLN A 282 -2.75 11.54 -0.77
C GLN A 282 -1.69 12.30 0.02
N LEU A 283 -0.40 12.07 -0.26
CA LEU A 283 0.73 12.74 0.39
C LEU A 283 1.01 14.14 -0.18
N GLY A 284 0.55 14.42 -1.39
CA GLY A 284 0.83 15.68 -2.08
C GLY A 284 2.32 15.88 -2.33
N ALA A 285 2.77 17.12 -2.37
CA ALA A 285 4.17 17.46 -2.65
C ALA A 285 5.11 17.34 -1.45
N ALA A 286 4.59 17.08 -0.24
CA ALA A 286 5.40 17.02 0.98
C ALA A 286 6.31 15.78 1.04
N VAL A 287 5.84 14.67 0.47
CA VAL A 287 6.56 13.40 0.44
C VAL A 287 6.38 12.76 -0.93
N THR A 288 7.50 12.35 -1.50
CA THR A 288 7.57 11.71 -2.81
C THR A 288 7.68 10.19 -2.67
N VAL A 289 6.78 9.47 -3.31
CA VAL A 289 6.75 8.02 -3.36
C VAL A 289 7.62 7.56 -4.53
N VAL A 290 8.51 6.62 -4.27
CA VAL A 290 9.34 5.95 -5.29
C VAL A 290 8.95 4.48 -5.33
N HIS A 291 8.31 4.05 -6.40
CA HIS A 291 7.94 2.67 -6.64
C HIS A 291 9.16 1.88 -7.13
N ILE A 292 9.51 0.82 -6.39
CA ILE A 292 10.71 0.01 -6.61
C ILE A 292 10.32 -1.41 -6.97
N GLY A 293 10.76 -1.87 -8.14
CA GLY A 293 10.50 -3.23 -8.63
C GLY A 293 11.74 -3.91 -9.21
N ASP A 294 11.69 -5.24 -9.28
CA ASP A 294 12.76 -6.05 -9.87
C ASP A 294 12.64 -6.15 -11.40
N ARG A 295 13.42 -7.07 -11.99
CA ARG A 295 13.42 -7.32 -13.44
C ARG A 295 12.04 -7.68 -13.98
N GLU A 296 11.22 -8.41 -13.22
CA GLU A 296 9.88 -8.80 -13.71
C GLU A 296 8.93 -7.59 -13.88
N SER A 297 9.29 -6.43 -13.31
CA SER A 297 8.56 -5.18 -13.42
C SER A 297 9.08 -4.23 -14.51
N ASP A 298 10.09 -4.62 -15.31
CA ASP A 298 10.61 -3.84 -16.45
C ASP A 298 9.59 -3.78 -17.61
N ILE A 299 8.52 -3.02 -17.39
CA ILE A 299 7.37 -2.88 -18.28
C ILE A 299 7.37 -1.46 -18.85
N TYR A 300 7.23 -1.31 -20.18
CA TYR A 300 7.32 0.02 -20.80
C TYR A 300 6.14 0.93 -20.44
N GLU A 301 4.92 0.37 -20.44
CA GLU A 301 3.68 1.07 -20.10
C GLU A 301 3.72 1.66 -18.68
N TYR A 302 4.47 1.02 -17.78
CA TYR A 302 4.65 1.47 -16.41
C TYR A 302 5.38 2.82 -16.34
N PHE A 303 6.47 3.00 -17.10
CA PHE A 303 7.18 4.28 -17.17
C PHE A 303 6.38 5.36 -17.91
N VAL A 304 5.63 4.98 -18.94
CA VAL A 304 4.70 5.88 -19.63
C VAL A 304 3.68 6.43 -18.64
N HIS A 305 3.12 5.57 -17.78
CA HIS A 305 2.16 6.02 -16.77
C HIS A 305 2.81 6.95 -15.74
N ALA A 306 4.04 6.65 -15.31
CA ALA A 306 4.80 7.49 -14.37
C ALA A 306 5.13 8.89 -14.90
N GLN A 307 5.25 9.07 -16.22
CA GLN A 307 5.57 10.39 -16.82
C GLN A 307 4.33 11.19 -17.24
N ARG A 308 3.17 10.55 -17.43
CA ARG A 308 1.95 11.22 -17.90
C ARG A 308 1.28 12.08 -16.83
N GLU A 309 1.43 11.74 -15.55
CA GLU A 309 0.77 12.44 -14.47
C GLU A 309 1.77 13.36 -13.73
N PRO A 310 1.51 14.69 -13.62
CA PRO A 310 2.43 15.63 -12.96
C PRO A 310 2.76 15.32 -11.49
N HIS A 311 1.97 14.45 -10.86
CA HIS A 311 2.13 14.00 -9.47
C HIS A 311 2.08 12.48 -9.36
N ALA A 312 2.55 11.76 -10.39
CA ALA A 312 2.79 10.33 -10.30
C ALA A 312 3.96 10.03 -9.35
N PRO A 313 4.00 8.82 -8.77
CA PRO A 313 5.16 8.37 -8.03
C PRO A 313 6.31 8.17 -9.02
N HIS A 314 7.54 8.37 -8.54
CA HIS A 314 8.70 8.02 -9.34
C HIS A 314 8.87 6.50 -9.41
N ALA A 315 9.62 6.05 -10.41
CA ALA A 315 9.95 4.65 -10.63
C ALA A 315 11.44 4.42 -10.45
N LEU A 316 11.82 3.28 -9.86
CA LEU A 316 13.18 2.75 -9.84
C LEU A 316 13.13 1.23 -10.04
N VAL A 317 13.47 0.77 -11.25
CA VAL A 317 13.23 -0.61 -11.69
C VAL A 317 14.51 -1.20 -12.28
N ARG A 318 14.82 -2.45 -11.93
CA ARG A 318 15.95 -3.16 -12.54
C ARG A 318 15.58 -3.64 -13.93
N ALA A 319 16.44 -3.38 -14.92
CA ALA A 319 16.25 -3.82 -16.28
C ALA A 319 16.27 -5.36 -16.39
N ASP A 320 15.27 -5.91 -17.09
CA ASP A 320 15.21 -7.33 -17.47
C ASP A 320 16.01 -7.58 -18.74
N SER A 321 15.81 -6.71 -19.73
CA SER A 321 16.46 -6.79 -21.04
C SER A 321 17.45 -5.65 -21.24
N GLN A 322 18.68 -6.01 -21.61
CA GLN A 322 19.71 -5.06 -22.04
C GLN A 322 19.52 -4.59 -23.49
N GLN A 323 18.50 -5.09 -24.19
CA GLN A 323 18.26 -4.82 -25.62
C GLN A 323 17.39 -3.58 -25.88
N ARG A 324 17.01 -2.83 -24.84
CA ARG A 324 16.28 -1.58 -25.03
C ARG A 324 17.19 -0.59 -25.78
N LYS A 325 16.59 0.15 -26.72
CA LYS A 325 17.31 1.01 -27.68
C LYS A 325 17.02 2.49 -27.41
N LEU A 326 18.00 3.33 -27.73
CA LEU A 326 17.82 4.77 -27.81
C LEU A 326 16.89 5.12 -28.98
N ASP A 327 16.02 6.11 -28.80
CA ASP A 327 15.06 6.52 -29.82
C ASP A 327 15.75 7.22 -31.01
N ALA A 328 16.75 8.06 -30.72
CA ALA A 328 17.43 8.85 -31.75
C ALA A 328 18.40 8.05 -32.65
N SER A 329 19.08 7.04 -32.09
CA SER A 329 20.16 6.32 -32.79
C SER A 329 19.90 4.82 -32.99
N GLU A 330 18.84 4.28 -32.39
CA GLU A 330 18.57 2.84 -32.29
C GLU A 330 19.69 1.97 -31.67
N GLN A 331 20.75 2.60 -31.15
CA GLN A 331 21.82 1.93 -30.44
C GLN A 331 21.28 1.32 -29.14
N GLN A 332 21.83 0.16 -28.73
CA GLN A 332 21.47 -0.40 -27.42
C GLN A 332 21.95 0.52 -26.30
N VAL A 333 21.09 0.73 -25.30
CA VAL A 333 21.42 1.63 -24.17
C VAL A 333 22.66 1.14 -23.43
N ARG A 334 22.85 -0.18 -23.31
CA ARG A 334 24.05 -0.75 -22.68
C ARG A 334 25.33 -0.37 -23.43
N GLU A 335 25.34 -0.50 -24.76
CA GLU A 335 26.49 -0.17 -25.59
C GLU A 335 26.81 1.32 -25.50
N HIS A 336 25.78 2.16 -25.55
CA HIS A 336 25.92 3.60 -25.34
C HIS A 336 26.59 3.90 -24.00
N LEU A 337 26.10 3.32 -22.91
CA LEU A 337 26.71 3.50 -21.58
C LEU A 337 28.15 2.99 -21.52
N LEU A 338 28.45 1.81 -22.06
CA LEU A 338 29.81 1.27 -22.05
C LEU A 338 30.80 2.13 -22.84
N SER A 339 30.33 2.85 -23.86
CA SER A 339 31.14 3.82 -24.61
C SER A 339 31.31 5.17 -23.90
N SER A 340 30.46 5.48 -22.91
CA SER A 340 30.54 6.71 -22.14
C SER A 340 31.69 6.68 -21.11
N PRO A 341 32.25 7.85 -20.75
CA PRO A 341 33.24 7.96 -19.69
C PRO A 341 32.76 7.32 -18.38
N LEU A 342 33.68 6.70 -17.67
CA LEU A 342 33.42 6.22 -16.33
C LEU A 342 33.15 7.42 -15.41
N GLN A 343 32.07 7.37 -14.63
CA GLN A 343 31.64 8.49 -13.79
C GLN A 343 31.87 8.25 -12.31
N ALA A 344 31.91 7.00 -11.87
CA ALA A 344 31.99 6.65 -10.46
C ALA A 344 32.59 5.25 -10.25
N GLU A 345 33.29 5.08 -9.14
CA GLU A 345 33.87 3.79 -8.72
C GLU A 345 33.72 3.61 -7.21
N CYS A 346 33.50 2.37 -6.77
CA CYS A 346 33.40 2.06 -5.35
C CYS A 346 33.90 0.63 -5.07
N LEU A 347 34.64 0.46 -3.99
CA LEU A 347 35.02 -0.86 -3.48
C LEU A 347 33.96 -1.34 -2.49
N VAL A 348 33.36 -2.50 -2.75
CA VAL A 348 32.33 -3.09 -1.90
C VAL A 348 32.78 -4.43 -1.37
N GLU A 349 32.71 -4.59 -0.05
CA GLU A 349 32.92 -5.88 0.60
C GLU A 349 31.68 -6.77 0.43
N ILE A 350 31.85 -7.87 -0.29
CA ILE A 350 30.82 -8.87 -0.49
C ILE A 350 31.00 -9.94 0.59
N PRO A 351 30.04 -10.11 1.51
CA PRO A 351 30.12 -11.14 2.53
C PRO A 351 30.04 -12.53 1.89
N ARG A 352 30.54 -13.53 2.62
CA ARG A 352 30.41 -14.93 2.20
C ARG A 352 28.93 -15.26 1.96
N HIS A 353 28.62 -15.79 0.77
CA HIS A 353 27.27 -16.19 0.41
C HIS A 353 27.28 -17.47 -0.40
N LYS A 354 26.60 -18.51 0.10
CA LYS A 354 26.59 -19.86 -0.47
C LYS A 354 28.03 -20.35 -0.76
N ASN A 355 28.38 -20.51 -2.03
CA ASN A 355 29.67 -21.01 -2.51
C ASN A 355 30.67 -19.88 -2.84
N CYS A 356 30.30 -18.61 -2.65
CA CYS A 356 31.20 -17.47 -2.84
C CYS A 356 31.86 -17.12 -1.51
N ALA A 357 33.20 -17.16 -1.46
CA ALA A 357 33.96 -16.63 -0.35
C ALA A 357 33.72 -15.11 -0.20
N ALA A 358 33.97 -14.58 0.99
CA ALA A 358 33.98 -13.14 1.18
C ALA A 358 35.07 -12.53 0.29
N ARG A 359 34.77 -11.42 -0.38
CA ARG A 359 35.67 -10.78 -1.34
C ARG A 359 35.37 -9.30 -1.48
N ALA A 360 36.38 -8.52 -1.81
CA ALA A 360 36.21 -7.15 -2.25
C ALA A 360 35.84 -7.13 -3.75
N ALA A 361 34.82 -6.36 -4.13
CA ALA A 361 34.37 -6.17 -5.50
C ALA A 361 34.56 -4.69 -5.88
N GLN A 362 35.34 -4.41 -6.92
CA GLN A 362 35.45 -3.07 -7.48
C GLN A 362 34.28 -2.83 -8.43
N LEU A 363 33.36 -1.95 -8.05
CA LEU A 363 32.21 -1.58 -8.85
C LEU A 363 32.50 -0.31 -9.63
N GLN A 364 32.15 -0.32 -10.90
CA GLN A 364 32.17 0.82 -11.80
C GLN A 364 30.75 1.24 -12.13
N MET A 365 30.53 2.55 -12.23
CA MET A 365 29.22 3.11 -12.51
C MET A 365 29.25 4.14 -13.63
N ARG A 366 28.23 4.05 -14.49
CA ARG A 366 27.90 5.03 -15.52
C ARG A 366 26.41 5.33 -15.45
N PHE A 367 26.03 6.57 -15.67
CA PHE A 367 24.63 6.97 -15.69
C PHE A 367 24.38 8.08 -16.71
N ALA A 368 23.21 8.03 -17.34
CA ALA A 368 22.81 9.00 -18.35
C ALA A 368 21.30 9.16 -18.38
N THR A 369 20.84 10.33 -18.82
CA THR A 369 19.44 10.54 -19.20
C THR A 369 19.29 10.22 -20.69
N VAL A 370 18.39 9.30 -21.01
CA VAL A 370 18.20 8.74 -22.34
C VAL A 370 16.73 8.80 -22.76
N ASP A 371 16.51 9.08 -24.04
CA ASP A 371 15.20 8.92 -24.66
C ASP A 371 15.09 7.49 -25.20
N LEU A 372 14.21 6.71 -24.59
CA LEU A 372 14.05 5.28 -24.80
C LEU A 372 13.00 5.02 -25.88
N GLN A 373 13.38 4.23 -26.87
CA GLN A 373 12.49 3.82 -27.95
C GLN A 373 11.36 2.91 -27.42
N ALA A 374 10.13 3.20 -27.85
CA ALA A 374 9.00 2.32 -27.56
C ALA A 374 9.20 0.93 -28.19
N PRO A 375 8.89 -0.17 -27.46
CA PRO A 375 8.92 -1.52 -28.02
C PRO A 375 8.04 -1.63 -29.27
N GLN A 376 8.38 -2.54 -30.19
CA GLN A 376 7.69 -2.68 -31.49
C GLN A 376 6.15 -2.76 -31.39
N ARG A 377 5.62 -3.46 -30.38
CA ARG A 377 4.16 -3.62 -30.16
C ARG A 377 3.50 -2.42 -29.48
N HIS A 378 4.31 -1.51 -28.93
CA HIS A 378 3.89 -0.36 -28.14
C HIS A 378 4.35 0.97 -28.76
N ARG A 379 4.70 0.98 -30.06
CA ARG A 379 5.17 2.17 -30.79
C ARG A 379 4.23 3.38 -30.65
N HIS A 380 2.92 3.13 -30.56
CA HIS A 380 1.90 4.16 -30.35
C HIS A 380 2.02 4.90 -29.01
N LEU A 381 2.78 4.39 -28.04
CA LEU A 381 2.99 5.05 -26.75
C LEU A 381 4.06 6.16 -26.82
N GLY A 382 4.82 6.23 -27.91
CA GLY A 382 5.88 7.23 -28.10
C GLY A 382 7.12 6.95 -27.24
N SER A 383 8.19 7.70 -27.51
CA SER A 383 9.44 7.67 -26.76
C SER A 383 9.25 8.19 -25.32
N ILE A 384 10.03 7.66 -24.38
CA ILE A 384 10.01 8.10 -22.98
C ILE A 384 11.40 8.48 -22.50
N ARG A 385 11.49 9.53 -21.69
CA ARG A 385 12.76 9.99 -21.13
C ARG A 385 13.03 9.34 -19.79
N LEU A 386 14.08 8.55 -19.66
CA LEU A 386 14.46 7.92 -18.40
C LEU A 386 15.92 8.17 -18.10
N THR A 387 16.25 8.15 -16.81
CA THR A 387 17.62 8.05 -16.36
C THR A 387 17.97 6.58 -16.19
N VAL A 388 19.15 6.18 -16.67
CA VAL A 388 19.68 4.84 -16.51
C VAL A 388 20.94 4.89 -15.66
N ILE A 389 21.05 3.99 -14.69
CA ILE A 389 22.24 3.78 -13.86
C ILE A 389 22.74 2.37 -14.12
N TYR A 390 23.95 2.26 -14.64
CA TYR A 390 24.61 0.99 -14.92
C TYR A 390 25.79 0.80 -13.98
N VAL A 391 25.72 -0.26 -13.18
CA VAL A 391 26.74 -0.68 -12.21
C VAL A 391 27.28 -2.04 -12.63
N SER A 392 28.58 -2.15 -12.78
CA SER A 392 29.26 -3.39 -13.19
C SER A 392 30.51 -3.64 -12.36
N GLU A 393 30.75 -4.89 -12.01
CA GLU A 393 31.97 -5.32 -11.35
C GLU A 393 33.14 -5.39 -12.34
N GLN A 394 34.23 -4.71 -12.00
CA GLN A 394 35.49 -4.81 -12.71
C GLN A 394 36.26 -6.05 -12.25
N ASN A 395 36.83 -6.81 -13.21
CA ASN A 395 37.71 -7.95 -12.94
C ASN A 395 37.12 -9.01 -11.99
N ALA A 396 35.84 -9.36 -12.17
CA ALA A 396 35.21 -10.40 -11.35
C ALA A 396 36.02 -11.71 -11.38
N PRO A 397 36.22 -12.39 -10.24
CA PRO A 397 37.04 -13.60 -10.19
C PRO A 397 36.50 -14.70 -11.11
N ARG A 398 37.40 -15.47 -11.71
CA ARG A 398 37.03 -16.56 -12.63
C ARG A 398 36.06 -17.54 -11.95
N GLY A 399 34.94 -17.83 -12.63
CA GLY A 399 33.90 -18.72 -12.12
C GLY A 399 32.89 -18.06 -11.18
N ILE A 400 33.02 -16.77 -10.90
CA ILE A 400 32.01 -15.96 -10.19
C ILE A 400 31.26 -15.11 -11.21
N GLU A 401 29.93 -15.16 -11.16
CA GLU A 401 29.10 -14.25 -11.96
C GLU A 401 29.32 -12.81 -11.48
N PRO A 402 29.72 -11.88 -12.38
CA PRO A 402 29.98 -10.49 -12.01
C PRO A 402 28.72 -9.79 -11.50
N ILE A 403 28.89 -8.86 -10.56
CA ILE A 403 27.78 -7.96 -10.19
C ILE A 403 27.49 -7.04 -11.38
N GLU A 404 26.30 -7.14 -11.96
CA GLU A 404 25.87 -6.28 -13.06
C GLU A 404 24.40 -5.86 -12.89
N TRP A 405 24.18 -4.57 -12.62
CA TRP A 405 22.86 -3.94 -12.51
C TRP A 405 22.71 -2.83 -13.52
N MET A 406 21.56 -2.82 -14.20
CA MET A 406 21.08 -1.67 -14.95
C MET A 406 19.74 -1.28 -14.32
N LEU A 407 19.63 -0.04 -13.85
CA LEU A 407 18.45 0.49 -13.17
C LEU A 407 17.86 1.61 -14.01
N TRP A 408 16.58 1.49 -14.35
CA TRP A 408 15.78 2.55 -14.93
C TRP A 408 15.16 3.38 -13.82
N THR A 409 15.22 4.70 -13.95
CA THR A 409 14.56 5.60 -13.02
C THR A 409 13.94 6.81 -13.72
N THR A 410 12.81 7.28 -13.19
CA THR A 410 12.21 8.57 -13.60
C THR A 410 12.72 9.73 -12.74
N LEU A 411 13.57 9.46 -11.75
CA LEU A 411 14.22 10.49 -10.95
C LEU A 411 15.40 11.09 -11.73
N PRO A 412 15.62 12.41 -11.66
CA PRO A 412 16.84 13.01 -12.19
C PRO A 412 18.06 12.49 -11.40
N VAL A 413 19.16 12.29 -12.13
CA VAL A 413 20.47 11.94 -11.58
C VAL A 413 21.53 12.67 -12.38
N ASP A 414 22.11 13.69 -11.76
CA ASP A 414 23.11 14.57 -12.34
C ASP A 414 24.49 14.38 -11.69
N THR A 415 24.56 13.76 -10.50
CA THR A 415 25.80 13.54 -9.76
C THR A 415 26.00 12.07 -9.36
N GLU A 416 27.26 11.72 -9.08
CA GLU A 416 27.65 10.41 -8.54
C GLU A 416 26.90 10.09 -7.24
N GLU A 417 26.77 11.05 -6.31
CA GLU A 417 26.09 10.85 -5.03
C GLU A 417 24.62 10.48 -5.24
N GLN A 418 23.94 11.14 -6.17
CA GLN A 418 22.55 10.84 -6.50
C GLN A 418 22.42 9.45 -7.13
N ALA A 419 23.38 9.04 -7.96
CA ALA A 419 23.38 7.73 -8.61
C ALA A 419 23.56 6.60 -7.57
N TRP A 420 24.54 6.73 -6.68
CA TRP A 420 24.73 5.78 -5.57
C TRP A 420 23.55 5.77 -4.60
N GLU A 421 22.93 6.92 -4.33
CA GLU A 421 21.70 6.97 -3.53
C GLU A 421 20.61 6.08 -4.12
N LYS A 422 20.41 6.10 -5.45
CA LYS A 422 19.39 5.25 -6.09
C LYS A 422 19.78 3.77 -6.05
N VAL A 423 21.07 3.45 -6.15
CA VAL A 423 21.55 2.08 -5.93
C VAL A 423 21.26 1.62 -4.49
N ASP A 424 21.46 2.48 -3.50
CA ASP A 424 21.13 2.21 -2.10
C ASP A 424 19.62 2.07 -1.87
N TRP A 425 18.79 2.85 -2.54
CA TRP A 425 17.34 2.68 -2.52
C TRP A 425 16.94 1.35 -3.15
N TYR A 426 17.53 0.97 -4.28
CA TYR A 426 17.28 -0.33 -4.90
C TYR A 426 17.68 -1.50 -3.99
N LYS A 427 18.77 -1.36 -3.23
CA LYS A 427 19.16 -2.33 -2.18
C LYS A 427 18.09 -2.50 -1.09
N ARG A 428 17.19 -1.52 -0.87
CA ARG A 428 16.06 -1.69 0.07
C ARG A 428 15.01 -2.68 -0.43
N ARG A 429 15.06 -3.09 -1.70
CA ARG A 429 14.14 -4.08 -2.27
C ARG A 429 14.15 -5.39 -1.47
N TRP A 430 15.30 -5.87 -0.99
CA TRP A 430 15.35 -7.11 -0.19
C TRP A 430 14.54 -7.05 1.11
N GLY A 431 14.19 -5.86 1.61
CA GLY A 431 13.31 -5.72 2.78
C GLY A 431 11.96 -6.41 2.60
N ILE A 432 11.44 -6.51 1.36
CA ILE A 432 10.18 -7.24 1.12
C ILE A 432 10.36 -8.77 1.19
N GLU A 433 11.55 -9.29 0.89
CA GLU A 433 11.85 -10.71 1.06
C GLU A 433 11.95 -11.07 2.55
N ASP A 434 12.49 -10.15 3.36
CA ASP A 434 12.47 -10.27 4.82
C ASP A 434 11.05 -10.26 5.36
N PHE A 435 10.19 -9.39 4.83
CA PHE A 435 8.76 -9.40 5.12
C PHE A 435 8.09 -10.72 4.72
N HIS A 436 8.36 -11.25 3.52
CA HIS A 436 7.85 -12.56 3.09
C HIS A 436 8.30 -13.68 4.03
N ARG A 437 9.56 -13.64 4.49
CA ARG A 437 10.10 -14.60 5.47
C ARG A 437 9.43 -14.45 6.84
N THR A 438 9.20 -13.23 7.30
CA THR A 438 8.45 -12.98 8.54
C THR A 438 7.02 -13.50 8.42
N LEU A 439 6.36 -13.32 7.29
CA LEU A 439 5.02 -13.84 7.07
C LEU A 439 4.98 -15.38 7.06
N LYS A 440 5.91 -16.03 6.33
CA LYS A 440 5.94 -17.49 6.17
C LYS A 440 6.49 -18.24 7.38
N SER A 441 7.63 -17.81 7.91
CA SER A 441 8.32 -18.50 9.00
C SER A 441 7.99 -17.91 10.37
N GLY A 442 7.77 -16.59 10.44
CA GLY A 442 7.43 -15.87 11.66
C GLY A 442 5.94 -15.98 12.02
N CYS A 443 5.04 -15.68 11.09
CA CYS A 443 3.58 -15.80 11.30
C CYS A 443 3.03 -17.18 10.93
N ARG A 444 3.86 -18.05 10.34
CA ARG A 444 3.48 -19.42 9.93
C ARG A 444 2.18 -19.47 9.15
N ILE A 445 1.99 -18.53 8.21
CA ILE A 445 0.74 -18.41 7.44
C ILE A 445 0.39 -19.70 6.69
N GLU A 446 1.40 -20.43 6.21
CA GLU A 446 1.26 -21.69 5.47
C GLU A 446 0.76 -22.85 6.36
N ASP A 447 0.74 -22.67 7.67
CA ASP A 447 0.21 -23.63 8.65
C ASP A 447 -1.23 -23.31 9.09
N ARG A 448 -1.84 -22.22 8.61
CA ARG A 448 -3.22 -21.86 8.95
C ARG A 448 -4.20 -22.84 8.31
N GLN A 449 -4.94 -23.58 9.12
CA GLN A 449 -5.93 -24.58 8.67
C GLN A 449 -7.33 -23.95 8.57
N LEU A 450 -7.64 -23.33 7.44
CA LEU A 450 -8.96 -22.79 7.12
C LEU A 450 -9.53 -23.49 5.89
N THR A 451 -10.83 -23.76 5.90
CA THR A 451 -11.48 -24.65 4.93
C THR A 451 -11.64 -24.06 3.53
N THR A 452 -11.50 -22.74 3.37
CA THR A 452 -11.64 -22.08 2.07
C THR A 452 -10.58 -21.00 1.88
N ALA A 453 -10.18 -20.77 0.62
CA ALA A 453 -9.28 -19.69 0.22
C ALA A 453 -9.75 -18.32 0.70
N ASP A 454 -11.06 -18.03 0.63
CA ASP A 454 -11.63 -16.78 1.13
C ASP A 454 -11.38 -16.55 2.63
N ARG A 455 -11.56 -17.60 3.45
CA ARG A 455 -11.28 -17.52 4.90
C ARG A 455 -9.78 -17.38 5.14
N LEU A 456 -8.95 -18.11 4.39
CA LEU A 456 -7.50 -17.97 4.42
C LEU A 456 -7.06 -16.54 4.10
N MET A 457 -7.61 -15.89 3.07
CA MET A 457 -7.29 -14.51 2.71
C MET A 457 -7.65 -13.53 3.84
N SER A 458 -8.78 -13.74 4.52
CA SER A 458 -9.15 -12.91 5.68
C SER A 458 -8.23 -13.12 6.89
N CYS A 459 -7.72 -14.33 7.09
CA CYS A 459 -6.71 -14.60 8.13
C CYS A 459 -5.35 -14.02 7.75
N LEU A 460 -4.93 -14.23 6.50
CA LEU A 460 -3.73 -13.65 5.89
C LEU A 460 -3.72 -12.13 6.06
N ALA A 461 -4.85 -11.45 5.90
CA ALA A 461 -4.94 -10.00 6.14
C ALA A 461 -4.47 -9.58 7.54
N VAL A 462 -4.79 -10.36 8.58
CA VAL A 462 -4.32 -10.10 9.95
C VAL A 462 -2.83 -10.42 10.07
N ASP A 463 -2.39 -11.56 9.54
CA ASP A 463 -0.97 -11.97 9.56
C ASP A 463 -0.07 -10.99 8.77
N LEU A 464 -0.57 -10.37 7.71
CA LEU A 464 0.11 -9.33 6.94
C LEU A 464 0.36 -8.08 7.77
N VAL A 465 -0.65 -7.61 8.49
CA VAL A 465 -0.52 -6.45 9.38
C VAL A 465 0.42 -6.77 10.55
N VAL A 466 0.34 -7.97 11.10
CA VAL A 466 1.26 -8.44 12.16
C VAL A 466 2.69 -8.54 11.64
N ALA A 467 2.91 -9.10 10.45
CA ALA A 467 4.23 -9.18 9.83
C ALA A 467 4.79 -7.78 9.57
N ALA A 468 4.00 -6.86 9.04
CA ALA A 468 4.41 -5.46 8.84
C ALA A 468 4.76 -4.78 10.16
N ARG A 469 4.03 -5.07 11.24
CA ARG A 469 4.35 -4.59 12.59
C ARG A 469 5.66 -5.16 13.12
N ILE A 470 5.93 -6.45 12.88
CA ILE A 470 7.21 -7.07 13.25
C ILE A 470 8.36 -6.41 12.48
N GLU A 471 8.20 -6.15 11.17
CA GLU A 471 9.20 -5.42 10.38
C GLU A 471 9.44 -4.00 10.91
N GLN A 472 8.39 -3.26 11.30
CA GLN A 472 8.51 -1.93 11.91
C GLN A 472 9.34 -1.93 13.20
N MET A 473 9.28 -3.03 13.97
CA MET A 473 10.00 -3.15 15.24
C MET A 473 11.46 -3.59 15.06
N LYS A 474 11.82 -4.13 13.89
CA LYS A 474 13.22 -4.37 13.56
C LYS A 474 13.89 -3.01 13.48
N LYS A 475 14.80 -2.73 14.42
CA LYS A 475 15.74 -1.61 14.24
C LYS A 475 16.40 -1.80 12.88
N PRO A 476 16.56 -0.76 12.04
CA PRO A 476 17.38 -0.89 10.85
C PRO A 476 18.74 -1.39 11.30
N GLY A 477 19.02 -2.67 11.02
CA GLY A 477 20.33 -3.24 11.27
C GLY A 477 21.30 -2.46 10.42
N GLY A 478 22.34 -1.90 11.04
CA GLY A 478 23.45 -1.33 10.29
C GLY A 478 23.95 -2.40 9.32
N VAL A 479 23.67 -2.23 8.04
CA VAL A 479 24.39 -2.95 7.01
C VAL A 479 25.83 -2.47 7.17
N GLY A 480 26.67 -3.36 7.72
CA GLY A 480 28.08 -3.11 7.97
C GLY A 480 28.76 -2.58 6.70
N GLY A 481 29.28 -1.37 6.83
CA GLY A 481 29.77 -0.54 5.73
C GLY A 481 29.74 0.91 6.17
N THR A 482 30.43 1.21 7.28
CA THR A 482 30.62 2.59 7.74
C THR A 482 31.37 3.39 6.69
N SER A 483 30.66 4.08 5.81
CA SER A 483 31.19 5.28 5.17
C SER A 483 31.10 6.40 6.20
N ARG A 484 32.21 6.64 6.92
CA ARG A 484 32.34 7.81 7.79
C ARG A 484 32.47 9.05 6.90
N ARG A 485 31.44 9.89 6.86
CA ARG A 485 31.57 11.31 6.50
C ARG A 485 31.11 12.17 7.69
N ARG A 486 32.01 13.02 8.19
CA ARG A 486 31.79 13.93 9.33
C ARG A 486 31.01 15.16 8.85
N GLY A 487 30.05 15.62 9.64
CA GLY A 487 29.40 16.92 9.47
C GLY A 487 28.61 17.29 10.73
N THR A 488 29.10 18.30 11.45
CA THR A 488 28.59 18.85 12.71
C THR A 488 27.68 20.06 12.47
N THR A 489 26.44 20.07 12.97
CA THR A 489 25.76 21.32 13.38
C THR A 489 24.62 21.09 14.37
N THR A 490 24.64 21.83 15.48
CA THR A 490 23.62 21.99 16.52
C THR A 490 22.77 23.23 16.26
N GLY A 491 21.46 23.18 16.53
CA GLY A 491 20.60 24.37 16.56
C GLY A 491 19.21 24.10 17.15
N SER A 492 18.94 24.71 18.30
CA SER A 492 17.72 24.62 19.12
C SER A 492 16.64 25.65 18.71
N VAL A 493 15.35 25.33 18.88
CA VAL A 493 14.24 26.30 18.78
C VAL A 493 13.28 26.13 19.96
N GLN A 494 12.87 27.27 20.53
CA GLN A 494 12.01 27.44 21.71
C GLN A 494 10.51 27.51 21.37
N ASP A 495 9.71 27.10 22.36
CA ASP A 495 8.24 27.06 22.44
C ASP A 495 7.55 28.43 22.51
N ALA A 496 6.28 28.49 22.06
CA ALA A 496 5.26 29.42 22.58
C ALA A 496 3.84 28.82 22.47
N ARG A 497 3.07 28.89 23.58
CA ARG A 497 1.73 28.31 23.81
C ARG A 497 0.63 29.39 23.94
N GLY A 498 -0.63 28.98 23.71
CA GLY A 498 -1.90 29.61 24.19
C GLY A 498 -2.83 30.08 23.07
N LEU A 499 -4.16 29.90 22.99
CA LEU A 499 -5.32 29.57 23.87
C LEU A 499 -6.53 29.21 22.92
N PRO A 500 -7.83 29.20 23.31
CA PRO A 500 -8.61 28.23 24.08
C PRO A 500 -9.77 27.55 23.28
N SER A 501 -10.47 26.62 23.95
CA SER A 501 -11.53 25.73 23.43
C SER A 501 -12.92 26.36 23.32
N VAL A 502 -13.77 25.88 22.40
CA VAL A 502 -15.24 25.99 22.50
C VAL A 502 -15.91 24.69 22.00
N ALA A 503 -16.87 24.20 22.78
CA ALA A 503 -17.58 22.94 22.60
C ALA A 503 -19.00 23.09 22.02
N ALA A 504 -19.46 21.96 21.45
CA ALA A 504 -20.84 21.47 21.32
C ALA A 504 -21.83 22.14 20.33
N LEU A 505 -22.10 21.47 19.20
CA LEU A 505 -23.39 21.48 18.49
C LEU A 505 -23.65 20.12 17.78
N GLY A 506 -24.92 19.71 17.76
CA GLY A 506 -25.41 18.36 17.43
C GLY A 506 -25.04 17.81 16.04
N THR A 507 -24.99 16.47 15.96
CA THR A 507 -24.34 15.71 14.89
C THR A 507 -25.09 15.75 13.55
N LEU A 508 -24.65 16.63 12.64
CA LEU A 508 -24.76 16.47 11.19
C LEU A 508 -23.55 15.66 10.71
N ARG A 509 -23.76 14.60 9.92
CA ARG A 509 -22.64 13.83 9.36
C ARG A 509 -22.40 14.26 7.91
N ALA A 510 -21.32 14.99 7.69
CA ALA A 510 -20.83 15.28 6.34
C ALA A 510 -20.16 14.01 5.77
N MET A 511 -20.52 13.63 4.54
CA MET A 511 -19.86 12.52 3.84
C MET A 511 -18.73 13.06 2.98
N ILE A 512 -17.51 12.59 3.27
CA ILE A 512 -16.33 12.77 2.44
C ILE A 512 -15.95 11.40 1.90
N VAL A 513 -15.61 11.38 0.61
CA VAL A 513 -15.21 10.25 -0.25
C VAL A 513 -14.62 9.05 0.51
N ASN A 514 -15.28 7.89 0.39
CA ASN A 514 -14.69 6.54 0.44
C ASN A 514 -15.76 5.50 0.05
N ARG A 515 -16.17 5.49 -1.22
CA ARG A 515 -16.90 4.35 -1.79
C ARG A 515 -16.33 4.05 -3.17
N GLU A 516 -15.74 2.88 -3.32
CA GLU A 516 -15.52 2.29 -4.64
C GLU A 516 -16.85 2.07 -5.36
N PRO A 517 -16.89 2.23 -6.70
CA PRO A 517 -18.06 1.94 -7.50
C PRO A 517 -18.33 0.43 -7.52
N ARG A 518 -19.48 0.01 -6.99
CA ARG A 518 -20.04 -1.31 -7.33
C ARG A 518 -20.41 -1.31 -8.80
N ARG A 519 -19.65 -2.04 -9.63
CA ARG A 519 -20.05 -2.38 -11.01
C ARG A 519 -21.43 -3.07 -10.94
N ARG A 520 -22.43 -2.47 -11.58
CA ARG A 520 -23.68 -3.18 -11.90
C ARG A 520 -23.35 -4.21 -12.96
N LYS A 521 -23.76 -5.46 -12.72
CA LYS A 521 -24.08 -6.39 -13.81
C LYS A 521 -25.30 -5.79 -14.50
N GLU A 522 -25.17 -5.49 -15.78
CA GLU A 522 -26.31 -5.36 -16.66
C GLU A 522 -26.41 -6.67 -17.42
N ASP A 523 -27.57 -7.30 -17.30
CA ASP A 523 -27.99 -8.44 -18.10
C ASP A 523 -28.29 -7.93 -19.51
N LEU A 524 -27.47 -8.35 -20.48
CA LEU A 524 -27.79 -8.83 -21.83
C LEU A 524 -26.49 -9.08 -22.61
#